data_AF-A0A929H9V8-F1
#
_entry.id   AF-A0A929H9V8-F1
#
_cell.length_a   1.000
_cell.length_b   1.000
_cell.length_c   1.000
_cell.angle_alpha   90.00
_cell.angle_beta   90.00
_cell.angle_gamma   90.00
#
_symmetry.space_group_name_H-M   'P 1'
#
loop_
_entity.id
_entity.type
_entity.pdbx_description
1 polymer ?
#
loop_
_entity_poly.entity_id
_entity_poly.type
_entity_poly.pdbx_seq_one_letter_code
_entity_poly.pdbx_strand_id
1 'polypeptide(L)'
;MGKSERRSLLQRMLDWTERAGNALPHPATLFALFALGALLLSGLGHLLNWEAIHPATGEVVRTINLLSHDGIHRILLEMVENFTSFAPLGIVLVAMLGIGIAEQSGLIDAFIRLLVLNAPGKILTFVIVLAGILSNMAADVGYVLLIPLAGVIFLAVGRHPVAGMAAAFAGVSGGFSAN
;
A
#
# COMPACT_ATOMS: atom_id res chain seq x y z
N MET A 1 -29.34 -24.72 -25.90
CA MET A 1 -29.52 -24.18 -24.53
C MET A 1 -28.37 -24.68 -23.66
N GLY A 2 -27.35 -23.84 -23.45
CA GLY A 2 -26.18 -24.20 -22.65
C GLY A 2 -26.55 -24.35 -21.18
N LYS A 3 -26.17 -25.48 -20.57
CA LYS A 3 -26.38 -25.75 -19.14
C LYS A 3 -25.71 -24.66 -18.31
N SER A 4 -26.49 -23.96 -17.49
CA SER A 4 -25.98 -23.09 -16.44
C SER A 4 -25.25 -23.97 -15.41
N GLU A 5 -23.93 -24.05 -15.51
CA GLU A 5 -23.12 -24.66 -14.45
C GLU A 5 -23.29 -23.83 -13.17
N ARG A 6 -23.61 -24.50 -12.06
CA ARG A 6 -23.67 -23.85 -10.75
C ARG A 6 -22.26 -23.34 -10.43
N ARG A 7 -22.09 -22.02 -10.36
CA ARG A 7 -20.82 -21.38 -10.00
C ARG A 7 -20.26 -21.99 -8.71
N SER A 8 -19.00 -22.42 -8.78
CA SER A 8 -18.24 -22.94 -7.64
C SER A 8 -18.17 -21.91 -6.51
N LEU A 9 -18.06 -22.36 -5.26
CA LEU A 9 -17.88 -21.48 -4.10
C LEU A 9 -16.69 -20.53 -4.29
N LEU A 10 -15.61 -21.03 -4.90
CA LEU A 10 -14.41 -20.24 -5.18
C LEU A 10 -14.69 -19.14 -6.21
N GLN A 11 -15.44 -19.45 -7.27
CA GLN A 11 -15.84 -18.44 -8.27
C GLN A 11 -16.71 -17.34 -7.65
N ARG A 12 -17.63 -17.69 -6.75
CA ARG A 12 -18.45 -16.70 -6.04
C ARG A 12 -17.63 -15.79 -5.14
N MET A 13 -16.63 -16.34 -4.47
CA MET A 13 -15.71 -15.57 -3.64
C MET A 13 -14.89 -14.59 -4.48
N LEU A 14 -14.34 -15.04 -5.61
CA LEU A 14 -13.62 -14.17 -6.54
C LEU A 14 -14.51 -13.07 -7.13
N ASP A 15 -15.72 -13.42 -7.58
CA ASP A 15 -16.72 -12.47 -8.09
C ASP A 15 -17.04 -11.39 -7.03
N TRP A 16 -17.10 -11.75 -5.75
CA TRP A 16 -17.35 -10.81 -4.67
C TRP A 16 -16.15 -9.90 -4.42
N THR A 17 -14.93 -10.45 -4.37
CA THR A 17 -13.69 -9.66 -4.19
C THR A 17 -13.51 -8.65 -5.32
N GLU A 18 -13.76 -9.07 -6.57
CA GLU A 18 -13.69 -8.19 -7.74
C GLU A 18 -14.70 -7.04 -7.63
N ARG A 19 -15.96 -7.36 -7.29
CA ARG A 19 -17.02 -6.34 -7.12
C ARG A 19 -16.70 -5.36 -6.00
N ALA A 20 -16.22 -5.87 -4.87
CA ALA A 20 -15.85 -5.04 -3.72
C ALA A 20 -14.67 -4.12 -4.05
N GLY A 21 -13.63 -4.64 -4.73
CA GLY A 21 -12.49 -3.85 -5.17
C GLY A 21 -12.88 -2.76 -6.17
N ASN A 22 -13.73 -3.09 -7.14
CA ASN A 22 -14.20 -2.14 -8.16
C ASN A 22 -15.18 -1.08 -7.64
N ALA A 23 -15.81 -1.32 -6.48
CA ALA A 23 -16.74 -0.37 -5.88
C ALA A 23 -16.05 0.80 -5.17
N LEU A 24 -14.77 0.65 -4.80
CA LEU A 24 -14.03 1.69 -4.10
C LEU A 24 -13.56 2.76 -5.10
N PRO A 25 -13.91 4.06 -4.88
CA PRO A 25 -13.36 5.12 -5.70
C PRO A 25 -11.87 5.30 -5.40
N HIS A 26 -11.18 6.02 -6.30
CA HIS A 26 -9.76 6.30 -6.15
C HIS A 26 -9.45 6.88 -4.74
N PRO A 27 -8.37 6.46 -4.06
CA PRO A 27 -8.09 6.87 -2.68
C PRO A 27 -8.11 8.40 -2.46
N ALA A 28 -7.57 9.18 -3.40
CA ALA A 28 -7.64 10.64 -3.32
C ALA A 28 -9.09 11.18 -3.28
N THR A 29 -10.00 10.55 -4.02
CA THR A 29 -11.43 10.90 -4.03
C THR A 29 -12.07 10.54 -2.68
N LEU A 30 -11.69 9.42 -2.06
CA LEU A 30 -12.14 9.07 -0.71
C LEU A 30 -11.73 10.14 0.31
N PHE A 31 -10.46 10.57 0.31
CA PHE A 31 -9.99 11.63 1.20
C PHE A 31 -10.71 12.97 0.96
N ALA A 32 -10.95 13.33 -0.30
CA ALA A 32 -11.72 14.53 -0.64
C ALA A 32 -13.16 14.45 -0.12
N LEU A 33 -13.82 13.29 -0.25
CA LEU A 33 -15.16 13.05 0.29
C LEU A 33 -15.17 13.10 1.82
N PHE A 34 -14.16 12.55 2.49
CA PHE A 34 -14.03 12.65 3.95
C PHE A 34 -13.78 14.08 4.42
N ALA A 35 -12.95 14.85 3.72
CA ALA A 35 -12.72 16.26 4.02
C ALA A 35 -14.02 17.09 3.87
N LEU A 36 -14.77 16.87 2.79
CA LEU A 36 -16.08 17.49 2.59
C LEU A 36 -17.09 17.06 3.65
N GLY A 37 -17.13 15.76 3.98
CA GLY A 37 -17.95 15.22 5.04
C GLY A 37 -17.63 15.85 6.40
N ALA A 38 -16.35 16.00 6.74
CA ALA A 38 -15.91 16.66 7.96
C ALA A 38 -16.36 18.13 8.02
N LEU A 39 -16.28 18.87 6.91
CA LEU A 39 -16.80 20.25 6.83
C LEU A 39 -18.30 20.30 7.15
N LEU A 40 -19.12 19.47 6.48
CA LEU A 40 -20.57 19.45 6.66
C LEU A 40 -20.97 18.99 8.07
N LEU A 41 -20.36 17.91 8.57
CA LEU A 41 -20.63 17.38 9.90
C LEU A 41 -20.19 18.35 11.01
N SER A 42 -19.10 19.10 10.80
CA SER A 42 -18.66 20.13 11.75
C SER A 42 -19.70 21.25 11.91
N GLY A 43 -20.33 21.67 10.81
CA GLY A 43 -21.42 22.65 10.83
C GLY A 43 -22.67 22.10 11.49
N LEU A 44 -23.08 20.88 11.14
CA LEU A 44 -24.25 20.23 11.72
C LEU A 44 -24.10 19.99 13.23
N GLY A 45 -22.95 19.47 13.65
CA GLY A 45 -22.67 19.23 15.06
C GLY A 45 -22.68 20.51 15.89
N HIS A 46 -22.16 21.60 15.32
CA HIS A 46 -22.20 22.91 15.96
C HIS A 46 -23.64 23.44 16.09
N LEU A 47 -24.46 23.33 15.04
CA LEU A 47 -25.88 23.74 15.06
C LEU A 47 -26.69 22.97 16.11
N LEU A 48 -26.38 21.69 16.30
CA LEU A 48 -27.04 20.81 17.28
C LEU A 48 -26.40 20.87 18.68
N ASN A 49 -25.39 21.73 18.90
CA ASN A 49 -24.63 21.87 20.14
C ASN A 49 -24.06 20.54 20.66
N TRP A 50 -23.43 19.76 19.78
CA TRP A 50 -22.77 18.52 20.17
C TRP A 50 -21.57 18.80 21.10
N GLU A 51 -21.56 18.10 22.23
CA GLU A 51 -20.48 18.15 23.20
C GLU A 51 -20.21 16.76 23.80
N ALA A 52 -18.97 16.54 24.23
CA ALA A 52 -18.53 15.32 24.87
C ALA A 52 -17.51 15.65 25.96
N ILE A 53 -17.45 14.83 27.01
CA ILE A 53 -16.45 14.97 28.07
C ILE A 53 -15.19 14.22 27.65
N HIS A 54 -14.05 14.90 27.66
CA HIS A 54 -12.75 14.28 27.38
C HIS A 54 -12.41 13.27 28.48
N PRO A 55 -12.22 11.97 28.15
CA PRO A 55 -12.08 10.92 29.18
C PRO A 55 -10.80 11.05 30.01
N ALA A 56 -9.74 11.67 29.47
CA ALA A 56 -8.49 11.86 30.19
C ALA A 56 -8.40 13.15 31.04
N THR A 57 -8.97 14.27 30.58
CA THR A 57 -8.83 15.59 31.24
C THR A 57 -10.09 16.01 31.99
N GLY A 58 -11.25 15.41 31.68
CA GLY A 58 -12.55 15.80 32.23
C GLY A 58 -13.12 17.09 31.63
N GLU A 59 -12.45 17.68 30.64
CA GLU A 59 -12.90 18.92 29.99
C GLU A 59 -14.03 18.66 29.00
N VAL A 60 -14.92 19.65 28.85
CA VAL A 60 -16.00 19.58 27.85
C VAL A 60 -15.45 19.98 26.49
N VAL A 61 -15.45 19.04 25.56
CA VAL A 61 -15.08 19.23 24.15
C VAL A 61 -16.33 19.58 23.36
N ARG A 62 -16.28 20.68 22.62
CA ARG A 62 -17.37 21.15 21.76
C ARG A 62 -16.98 21.04 20.29
N THR A 63 -17.97 20.84 19.43
CA THR A 63 -17.76 20.85 17.98
C THR A 63 -17.40 22.23 17.47
N ILE A 64 -16.31 22.32 16.69
CA ILE A 64 -15.86 23.54 16.01
C ILE A 64 -16.47 23.57 14.61
N ASN A 65 -17.19 24.64 14.27
CA ASN A 65 -17.76 24.80 12.92
C ASN A 65 -16.70 25.28 11.92
N LEU A 66 -16.29 24.40 11.01
CA LEU A 66 -15.29 24.73 9.99
C LEU A 66 -15.85 25.57 8.83
N LEU A 67 -17.16 25.65 8.67
CA LEU A 67 -17.84 26.50 7.68
C LEU A 67 -18.05 27.94 8.16
N SER A 68 -17.69 28.23 9.42
CA SER A 68 -17.71 29.59 9.96
C SER A 68 -16.61 30.47 9.36
N HIS A 69 -16.70 31.79 9.53
CA HIS A 69 -15.64 32.71 9.11
C HIS A 69 -14.27 32.29 9.65
N ASP A 70 -14.19 32.00 10.96
CA ASP A 70 -12.95 31.59 11.61
C ASP A 70 -12.48 30.20 11.15
N GLY A 71 -13.42 29.29 10.89
CA GLY A 71 -13.14 27.96 10.35
C GLY A 71 -12.54 27.99 8.95
N ILE A 72 -13.11 28.79 8.05
CA ILE A 72 -12.59 28.98 6.69
C ILE A 72 -11.22 29.68 6.74
N HIS A 73 -11.08 30.71 7.59
CA HIS A 73 -9.81 31.39 7.78
C HIS A 73 -8.72 30.42 8.26
N ARG A 74 -9.06 29.57 9.24
CA ARG A 74 -8.18 28.50 9.73
C ARG A 74 -7.76 27.56 8.62
N ILE A 75 -8.70 27.06 7.81
CA ILE A 75 -8.40 26.15 6.69
C ILE A 75 -7.41 26.81 5.74
N LEU A 76 -7.63 28.06 5.35
CA LEU A 76 -6.79 28.76 4.38
C LEU A 76 -5.39 29.05 4.94
N LEU A 77 -5.28 29.47 6.21
CA LEU A 77 -4.01 29.79 6.84
C LEU A 77 -3.17 28.53 7.14
N GLU A 78 -3.80 27.49 7.69
CA GLU A 78 -3.10 26.29 8.14
C GLU A 78 -2.92 25.24 7.03
N MET A 79 -3.49 25.41 5.83
CA MET A 79 -3.46 24.40 4.75
C MET A 79 -2.05 23.91 4.42
N VAL A 80 -1.13 24.85 4.19
CA VAL A 80 0.24 24.53 3.78
C VAL A 80 1.00 23.91 4.94
N GLU A 81 0.86 24.46 6.15
CA GLU A 81 1.50 23.94 7.35
C GLU A 81 1.03 22.52 7.66
N ASN A 82 -0.27 22.24 7.59
CA ASN A 82 -0.83 20.90 7.78
C ASN A 82 -0.29 19.91 6.74
N PHE A 83 -0.10 20.33 5.50
CA PHE A 83 0.47 19.47 4.45
C PHE A 83 1.95 19.20 4.68
N THR A 84 2.75 20.24 4.93
CA THR A 84 4.22 20.12 5.05
C THR A 84 4.68 19.52 6.39
N SER A 85 3.92 19.73 7.46
CA SER A 85 4.19 19.16 8.80
C SER A 85 3.66 17.74 8.98
N PHE A 86 2.98 17.18 7.96
CA PHE A 86 2.52 15.80 8.02
C PHE A 86 3.71 14.86 8.15
N ALA A 87 3.90 14.27 9.34
CA ALA A 87 5.10 13.53 9.71
C ALA A 87 5.57 12.47 8.68
N PRO A 88 4.68 11.71 8.01
CA PRO A 88 5.09 10.75 6.99
C PRO A 88 5.67 11.40 5.72
N LEU A 89 5.26 12.61 5.37
CA LEU A 89 5.60 13.25 4.08
C LEU A 89 7.11 13.49 3.96
N GLY A 90 7.70 14.16 4.94
CA GLY A 90 9.11 14.55 4.89
C GLY A 90 10.05 13.34 4.87
N ILE A 91 9.78 12.35 5.73
CA ILE A 91 10.61 11.14 5.84
C ILE A 91 10.57 10.33 4.53
N VAL A 92 9.38 10.15 3.95
CA VAL A 92 9.22 9.40 2.71
C VAL A 92 9.93 10.08 1.55
N LEU A 93 9.82 11.41 1.40
CA LEU A 93 10.49 12.13 0.31
C LEU A 93 12.03 11.99 0.37
N VAL A 94 12.60 12.12 1.57
CA VAL A 94 14.05 11.96 1.78
C VAL A 94 14.49 10.52 1.53
N ALA A 95 13.72 9.53 2.01
CA ALA A 95 14.01 8.12 1.76
C ALA A 95 13.93 7.77 0.26
N MET A 96 12.90 8.25 -0.44
CA MET A 96 12.73 8.03 -1.88
C MET A 96 13.85 8.64 -2.72
N LEU A 97 14.48 9.74 -2.28
CA LEU A 97 15.66 10.29 -2.95
C LEU A 97 16.83 9.28 -2.92
N GLY A 98 17.09 8.68 -1.75
CA GLY A 98 18.14 7.68 -1.60
C GLY A 98 17.84 6.39 -2.37
N ILE A 99 16.61 5.89 -2.26
CA ILE A 99 16.15 4.71 -3.00
C ILE A 99 16.23 4.95 -4.50
N GLY A 100 15.78 6.11 -4.98
CA GLY A 100 15.84 6.47 -6.40
C GLY A 100 17.26 6.47 -6.97
N ILE A 101 18.26 6.91 -6.21
CA ILE A 101 19.67 6.82 -6.62
C ILE A 101 20.14 5.36 -6.67
N ALA A 102 19.80 4.56 -5.65
CA ALA A 102 20.18 3.15 -5.59
C ALA A 102 19.51 2.31 -6.71
N GLU A 103 18.28 2.64 -7.07
CA GLU A 103 17.54 1.99 -8.15
C GLU A 103 18.04 2.42 -9.53
N GLN A 104 18.15 3.73 -9.79
CA GLN A 104 18.62 4.26 -11.08
C GLN A 104 20.07 3.86 -11.40
N SER A 105 20.91 3.65 -10.38
CA SER A 105 22.27 3.12 -10.57
C SER A 105 22.31 1.60 -10.83
N GLY A 106 21.18 0.89 -10.70
CA GLY A 106 21.08 -0.56 -10.83
C GLY A 106 21.66 -1.33 -9.65
N LEU A 107 21.97 -0.66 -8.53
CA LEU A 107 22.55 -1.30 -7.34
C LEU A 107 21.61 -2.37 -6.77
N ILE A 108 20.32 -2.04 -6.69
CA ILE A 108 19.31 -2.94 -6.11
C ILE A 108 19.10 -4.16 -7.03
N ASP A 109 18.97 -3.95 -8.34
CA ASP A 109 18.89 -5.03 -9.33
C ASP A 109 20.11 -5.95 -9.30
N ALA A 110 21.31 -5.37 -9.25
CA ALA A 110 22.56 -6.13 -9.19
C ALA A 110 22.64 -6.96 -7.92
N PHE A 111 22.28 -6.39 -6.77
CA PHE A 111 22.29 -7.08 -5.49
C PHE A 111 21.32 -8.27 -5.47
N ILE A 112 20.07 -8.08 -5.92
CA ILE A 112 19.07 -9.14 -5.99
C ILE A 112 19.53 -10.25 -6.95
N ARG A 113 20.01 -9.89 -8.15
CA ARG A 113 20.55 -10.86 -9.11
C ARG A 113 21.70 -11.65 -8.52
N LEU A 114 22.65 -10.99 -7.86
CA LEU A 114 23.79 -11.64 -7.22
C LEU A 114 23.34 -12.64 -6.16
N LEU A 115 22.36 -12.25 -5.33
CA LEU A 115 21.83 -13.08 -4.25
C LEU A 115 21.19 -14.37 -4.79
N VAL A 116 20.40 -14.26 -5.86
CA VAL A 116 19.69 -15.42 -6.44
C VAL A 116 20.62 -16.28 -7.31
N LEU A 117 21.49 -15.69 -8.12
CA LEU A 117 22.39 -16.45 -9.02
C LEU A 117 23.47 -17.24 -8.28
N ASN A 118 23.90 -16.76 -7.11
CA ASN A 118 24.86 -17.47 -6.26
C ASN A 118 24.20 -18.46 -5.29
N ALA A 119 22.87 -18.62 -5.34
CA ALA A 119 22.16 -19.49 -4.42
C ALA A 119 22.44 -20.97 -4.70
N PRO A 120 22.86 -21.77 -3.70
CA PRO A 120 22.95 -23.21 -3.82
C PRO A 120 21.57 -23.82 -4.12
N GLY A 121 21.51 -24.78 -5.05
CA GLY A 121 20.24 -25.39 -5.48
C GLY A 121 19.36 -25.94 -4.35
N LYS A 122 19.96 -26.38 -3.22
CA LYS A 122 19.22 -26.88 -2.05
C LYS A 122 18.39 -25.80 -1.34
N ILE A 123 18.88 -24.56 -1.27
CA ILE A 123 18.22 -23.45 -0.56
C ILE A 123 17.61 -22.41 -1.52
N LEU A 124 17.65 -22.68 -2.83
CA LEU A 124 17.21 -21.75 -3.88
C LEU A 124 15.80 -21.18 -3.63
N THR A 125 14.83 -22.02 -3.24
CA THR A 125 13.46 -21.55 -2.97
C THR A 125 13.42 -20.54 -1.82
N PHE A 126 14.14 -20.82 -0.73
CA PHE A 126 14.24 -19.91 0.41
C PHE A 126 14.90 -18.58 0.01
N VAL A 127 15.99 -18.66 -0.76
CA VAL A 127 16.71 -17.49 -1.26
C VAL A 127 15.83 -16.62 -2.16
N ILE A 128 15.01 -17.21 -3.02
CA ILE A 128 14.09 -16.45 -3.88
C ILE A 128 13.02 -15.73 -3.06
N VAL A 129 12.43 -16.40 -2.06
CA VAL A 129 11.45 -15.75 -1.18
C VAL A 129 12.10 -14.61 -0.39
N LEU A 130 13.30 -14.83 0.16
CA LEU A 130 14.05 -13.80 0.88
C LEU A 130 14.39 -12.61 -0.04
N ALA A 131 14.88 -12.87 -1.25
CA ALA A 131 15.13 -11.83 -2.24
C ALA A 131 13.83 -11.08 -2.60
N GLY A 132 12.69 -11.77 -2.61
CA GLY A 132 11.36 -11.16 -2.79
C GLY A 132 11.01 -10.18 -1.68
N ILE A 133 11.17 -10.59 -0.44
CA ILE A 133 10.94 -9.72 0.73
C ILE A 133 11.84 -8.48 0.67
N LEU A 134 13.14 -8.67 0.40
CA LEU A 134 14.11 -7.57 0.31
C LEU A 134 13.83 -6.63 -0.87
N SER A 135 13.28 -7.14 -1.96
CA SER A 135 12.99 -6.32 -3.15
C SER A 135 11.93 -5.25 -2.93
N ASN A 136 11.14 -5.34 -1.85
CA ASN A 136 10.18 -4.30 -1.49
C ASN A 136 10.82 -2.91 -1.26
N MET A 137 12.12 -2.85 -0.97
CA MET A 137 12.85 -1.58 -0.86
C MET A 137 12.89 -0.79 -2.17
N ALA A 138 12.77 -1.47 -3.32
CA ALA A 138 12.66 -0.87 -4.64
C ALA A 138 11.31 -1.27 -5.24
N ALA A 139 10.37 -0.32 -5.23
CA ALA A 139 8.95 -0.53 -5.44
C ALA A 139 8.59 -1.44 -6.65
N ASP A 140 9.41 -1.45 -7.70
CA ASP A 140 9.11 -2.16 -8.96
C ASP A 140 10.00 -3.38 -9.25
N VAL A 141 11.18 -3.50 -8.64
CA VAL A 141 12.18 -4.52 -9.00
C VAL A 141 11.69 -5.94 -8.72
N GLY A 142 10.98 -6.13 -7.60
CA GLY A 142 10.44 -7.44 -7.22
C GLY A 142 9.49 -8.03 -8.27
N TYR A 143 8.57 -7.21 -8.79
CA TYR A 143 7.57 -7.67 -9.76
C TYR A 143 8.12 -7.79 -11.17
N VAL A 144 8.93 -6.80 -11.61
CA VAL A 144 9.42 -6.74 -12.99
C VAL A 144 10.53 -7.75 -13.23
N LEU A 145 11.42 -7.94 -12.27
CA LEU A 145 12.66 -8.69 -12.47
C LEU A 145 12.66 -10.04 -11.78
N LEU A 146 12.32 -10.10 -10.49
CA LEU A 146 12.53 -11.30 -9.68
C LEU A 146 11.59 -12.45 -10.07
N ILE A 147 10.31 -12.15 -10.37
CA ILE A 147 9.32 -13.16 -10.76
C ILE A 147 9.75 -13.93 -12.03
N PRO A 148 10.04 -13.28 -13.18
CA PRO A 148 10.48 -14.02 -14.37
C PRO A 148 11.85 -14.67 -14.17
N LEU A 149 12.79 -14.01 -13.47
CA LEU A 149 14.11 -14.57 -13.18
C LEU A 149 14.01 -15.87 -12.38
N ALA A 150 13.14 -15.93 -11.37
CA ALA A 150 12.89 -17.12 -10.59
C ALA A 150 12.37 -18.29 -11.43
N GLY A 151 11.49 -18.02 -12.40
CA GLY A 151 11.00 -19.02 -13.35
C GLY A 151 12.13 -19.59 -14.22
N VAL A 152 12.98 -18.73 -14.78
CA VAL A 152 14.12 -19.15 -15.62
C VAL A 152 15.13 -19.96 -14.81
N ILE A 153 15.46 -19.54 -13.58
CA ILE A 153 16.43 -20.26 -12.74
C ILE A 153 15.86 -21.62 -12.32
N PHE A 154 14.58 -21.70 -11.96
CA PHE A 154 13.95 -23.00 -11.66
C PHE A 154 14.01 -23.93 -12.86
N LEU A 155 13.72 -23.43 -14.07
CA LEU A 155 13.85 -24.21 -15.30
C LEU A 155 15.30 -24.69 -15.52
N ALA A 156 16.29 -23.82 -15.31
CA ALA A 156 17.71 -24.13 -15.50
C ALA A 156 18.23 -25.21 -14.54
N VAL A 157 17.69 -25.28 -13.31
CA VAL A 157 18.05 -26.32 -12.32
C VAL A 157 17.15 -27.56 -12.37
N GLY A 158 16.32 -27.70 -13.42
CA GLY A 158 15.44 -28.86 -13.61
C GLY A 158 14.21 -28.89 -12.70
N ARG A 159 13.79 -27.75 -12.14
CA ARG A 159 12.57 -27.59 -11.32
C ARG A 159 11.45 -26.92 -12.11
N HIS A 160 10.21 -27.08 -11.63
CA HIS A 160 9.04 -26.52 -12.32
C HIS A 160 9.05 -24.96 -12.28
N PRO A 161 9.07 -24.26 -13.43
CA PRO A 161 9.26 -22.80 -13.48
C PRO A 161 8.15 -22.03 -12.76
N VAL A 162 6.89 -22.50 -12.84
CA VAL A 162 5.76 -21.86 -12.14
C VAL A 162 5.92 -21.91 -10.62
N ALA A 163 6.60 -22.92 -10.07
CA ALA A 163 6.87 -22.96 -8.64
C ALA A 163 7.86 -21.87 -8.23
N GLY A 164 8.85 -21.57 -9.07
CA GLY A 164 9.78 -20.46 -8.87
C GLY A 164 9.07 -19.11 -8.96
N MET A 165 8.24 -18.91 -9.97
CA MET A 165 7.44 -17.69 -10.13
C MET A 165 6.48 -17.49 -8.95
N ALA A 166 5.81 -18.55 -8.49
CA ALA A 166 4.92 -18.50 -7.33
C ALA A 166 5.68 -18.18 -6.03
N ALA A 167 6.87 -18.77 -5.84
CA ALA A 167 7.71 -18.47 -4.68
C ALA A 167 8.17 -17.00 -4.67
N ALA A 168 8.61 -16.48 -5.81
CA ALA A 168 8.96 -15.07 -5.95
C ALA A 168 7.74 -14.16 -5.70
N PHE A 169 6.60 -14.45 -6.32
CA PHE A 169 5.38 -13.67 -6.14
C PHE A 169 4.91 -13.65 -4.69
N ALA A 170 4.94 -14.80 -4.00
CA ALA A 170 4.62 -14.88 -2.58
C ALA A 170 5.59 -14.06 -1.71
N GLY A 171 6.89 -14.07 -2.04
CA GLY A 171 7.90 -13.26 -1.34
C GLY A 171 7.71 -11.76 -1.55
N VAL A 172 7.48 -11.32 -2.79
CA VAL A 172 7.32 -9.89 -3.13
C VAL A 172 5.99 -9.35 -2.61
N SER A 173 4.88 -10.05 -2.87
CA SER A 173 3.53 -9.56 -2.53
C SER A 173 3.18 -9.83 -1.06
N GLY A 174 3.46 -11.04 -0.56
CA GLY A 174 3.18 -11.41 0.83
C GLY A 174 4.18 -10.85 1.84
N GLY A 175 5.38 -10.49 1.39
CA GLY A 175 6.46 -9.94 2.22
C GLY A 175 6.51 -8.42 2.31
N PHE A 176 5.55 -7.70 1.71
CA PHE A 176 5.57 -6.23 1.54
C PHE A 176 5.70 -5.41 2.84
N SER A 177 5.43 -5.99 4.01
CA SER A 177 5.54 -5.24 5.29
C SER A 177 6.45 -5.93 6.30
N ALA A 178 7.33 -6.83 5.83
CA ALA A 178 8.22 -7.61 6.70
C ALA A 178 9.58 -6.95 6.94
N ASN A 179 9.93 -5.86 6.23
CA ASN A 179 11.22 -5.17 6.30
C ASN A 179 11.11 -3.71 6.74
#